data_AF-A0A352KKW2-F1
#
_entry.id   AF-A0A352KKW2-F1
#
_cell.length_a   1.000
_cell.length_b   1.000
_cell.length_c   1.000
_cell.angle_alpha   90.00
_cell.angle_beta   90.00
_cell.angle_gamma   90.00
#
_symmetry.space_group_name_H-M   'P 1'
#
loop_
_entity.id
_entity.type
_entity.pdbx_description
1 polymer ?
#
loop_
_entity_poly.entity_id
_entity_poly.type
_entity_poly.pdbx_seq_one_letter_code
_entity_poly.pdbx_strand_id
1 'polypeptide(L)'
;FHCYNRVIDAGGNLLFASRQAPKALPWILPDLQSRILSALVLLLKPLNDEQMAQALQLRAAQRGMSISDEVCNYILTHMSREPKSLFDFFDLLDTTSLSAQRKITIPFVKEVMQTNAE
;
A
#
# COMPACT_ATOMS: atom_id res chain seq x y z
N PHE A 1 12.29 -15.50 -21.40
CA PHE A 1 11.20 -16.47 -21.62
C PHE A 1 11.37 -17.74 -20.78
N HIS A 2 12.57 -18.32 -20.66
CA HIS A 2 12.79 -19.59 -19.95
C HIS A 2 12.29 -19.67 -18.50
N CYS A 3 12.32 -18.56 -17.73
CA CYS A 3 11.78 -18.54 -16.37
C CYS A 3 10.27 -18.82 -16.34
N TYR A 4 9.51 -18.18 -17.25
CA TYR A 4 8.07 -18.41 -17.37
C TYR A 4 7.79 -19.90 -17.59
N ASN A 5 8.41 -20.49 -18.62
CA ASN A 5 8.18 -21.89 -18.95
C ASN A 5 8.55 -22.80 -17.79
N ARG A 6 9.73 -22.61 -17.19
CA ARG A 6 10.18 -23.46 -16.09
C ARG A 6 9.21 -23.46 -14.90
N VAL A 7 8.63 -22.31 -14.56
CA VAL A 7 7.66 -22.21 -13.47
C VAL A 7 6.36 -22.91 -13.84
N ILE A 8 5.84 -22.70 -15.05
CA ILE A 8 4.60 -23.33 -15.50
C ILE A 8 4.78 -24.86 -15.67
N ASP A 9 5.89 -25.30 -16.25
CA ASP A 9 6.22 -26.72 -16.44
C ASP A 9 6.39 -27.46 -15.10
N ALA A 10 6.81 -26.74 -14.06
CA ALA A 10 6.85 -27.24 -12.69
C ALA A 10 5.50 -27.18 -11.94
N GLY A 11 4.42 -26.74 -12.61
CA GLY A 11 3.09 -26.57 -12.00
C GLY A 11 2.97 -25.36 -11.06
N GLY A 12 3.90 -24.40 -11.14
CA GLY A 12 3.90 -23.19 -10.34
C GLY A 12 3.02 -22.07 -10.90
N ASN A 13 2.79 -21.05 -10.07
CA ASN A 13 2.01 -19.86 -10.44
C ASN A 13 2.91 -18.64 -10.60
N LEU A 14 2.54 -17.74 -11.50
CA LEU A 14 3.23 -16.47 -11.74
C LEU A 14 2.28 -15.30 -11.51
N LEU A 15 2.76 -14.29 -10.79
CA LEU A 15 2.09 -13.01 -10.60
C LEU A 15 2.95 -11.90 -11.19
N PHE A 16 2.33 -11.03 -11.99
CA PHE A 16 2.98 -9.89 -12.61
C PHE A 16 2.28 -8.60 -12.17
N ALA A 17 3.04 -7.53 -12.00
CA ALA A 17 2.52 -6.19 -11.74
C ALA A 17 3.11 -5.20 -12.74
N SER A 18 2.29 -4.25 -13.19
CA SER A 18 2.69 -3.20 -14.12
C SER A 18 1.88 -1.93 -13.84
N ARG A 19 2.47 -0.77 -14.12
CA ARG A 19 1.76 0.52 -14.09
C ARG A 19 0.86 0.74 -15.32
N GLN A 20 1.01 -0.09 -16.35
CA GLN A 20 0.26 -0.01 -17.60
C GLN A 20 -0.43 -1.33 -17.88
N ALA A 21 -1.59 -1.25 -18.55
CA ALA A 21 -2.27 -2.45 -19.05
C ALA A 21 -1.33 -3.28 -19.93
N PRO A 22 -1.37 -4.62 -19.87
CA PRO A 22 -0.45 -5.46 -20.63
C PRO A 22 -0.44 -5.17 -22.14
N LYS A 23 -1.56 -4.72 -22.72
CA LYS A 23 -1.65 -4.36 -24.14
C LYS A 23 -0.82 -3.12 -24.54
N ALA A 24 -0.55 -2.22 -23.59
CA ALA A 24 0.18 -0.97 -23.83
C ALA A 24 1.69 -1.10 -23.58
N LEU A 25 2.15 -2.24 -23.05
CA LEU A 25 3.55 -2.46 -22.76
C LEU A 25 4.37 -2.65 -24.05
N PRO A 26 5.63 -2.14 -24.09
CA PRO A 26 6.52 -2.33 -25.24
C PRO A 26 7.12 -3.74 -25.21
N TRP A 27 6.39 -4.71 -25.73
CA TRP A 27 6.84 -6.10 -25.79
C TRP A 27 7.96 -6.29 -26.81
N ILE A 28 9.08 -6.86 -26.35
CA ILE A 28 10.20 -7.27 -27.22
C ILE A 28 10.01 -8.72 -27.69
N LEU A 29 9.34 -9.55 -26.88
CA LEU A 29 9.14 -10.98 -27.13
C LEU A 29 7.65 -11.28 -27.39
N PRO A 30 7.24 -11.52 -28.65
CA PRO A 30 5.84 -11.78 -29.00
C PRO A 30 5.20 -12.97 -28.26
N ASP A 31 5.98 -14.04 -28.01
CA ASP A 31 5.47 -15.21 -27.28
C ASP A 31 5.13 -14.89 -25.82
N LEU A 32 5.93 -14.02 -25.18
CA LEU A 32 5.68 -13.59 -23.81
C LEU A 32 4.45 -12.67 -23.75
N GLN A 33 4.32 -11.79 -24.74
CA GLN A 33 3.14 -10.93 -24.89
C GLN A 33 1.85 -11.76 -24.95
N SER A 34 1.77 -12.72 -25.86
CA SER A 34 0.57 -13.56 -26.04
C SER A 34 0.19 -14.33 -24.76
N ARG A 35 1.20 -14.80 -24.01
CA ARG A 35 0.97 -15.52 -22.73
C ARG A 35 0.51 -14.61 -21.60
N ILE A 36 1.08 -13.41 -21.48
CA ILE A 36 0.64 -12.46 -20.45
C ILE A 36 -0.74 -11.89 -20.80
N LEU A 37 -1.05 -11.70 -22.08
CA LEU A 37 -2.38 -11.26 -22.52
C LEU A 37 -3.48 -12.31 -22.36
N SER A 38 -3.13 -13.60 -22.30
CA SER A 38 -4.07 -14.69 -22.03
C SER A 38 -4.20 -15.02 -20.54
N ALA A 39 -3.36 -14.44 -19.69
CA ALA A 39 -3.47 -14.57 -18.23
C ALA A 39 -4.62 -13.72 -17.67
N LEU A 40 -4.99 -13.97 -16.41
CA LEU A 40 -5.94 -13.12 -15.69
C LEU A 40 -5.34 -11.72 -15.47
N VAL A 41 -5.98 -10.70 -16.02
CA VAL A 41 -5.59 -9.30 -15.86
C VAL A 41 -6.59 -8.60 -14.95
N LEU A 42 -6.12 -8.13 -13.80
CA LEU A 42 -6.91 -7.35 -12.85
C LEU A 42 -6.38 -5.91 -12.80
N LEU A 43 -7.28 -4.94 -12.94
CA LEU A 43 -6.94 -3.53 -12.75
C LEU A 43 -7.04 -3.19 -11.26
N LEU A 44 -5.91 -2.84 -10.65
CA LEU A 44 -5.90 -2.35 -9.27
C LEU A 44 -6.40 -0.90 -9.25
N LYS A 45 -7.52 -0.68 -8.56
CA LYS A 45 -8.07 0.66 -8.34
C LYS A 45 -7.45 1.27 -7.09
N PRO A 46 -7.24 2.60 -7.06
CA PRO A 46 -6.86 3.27 -5.83
C PRO A 46 -7.97 3.09 -4.78
N LEU A 47 -7.57 3.09 -3.50
CA LEU A 47 -8.50 3.08 -2.38
C LEU A 47 -9.23 4.42 -2.31
N ASN A 48 -10.51 4.39 -1.97
CA ASN A 48 -11.22 5.60 -1.55
C ASN A 48 -10.88 5.95 -0.08
N ASP A 49 -11.36 7.09 0.41
CA ASP A 49 -11.02 7.58 1.75
C ASP A 49 -11.45 6.59 2.86
N GLU A 50 -12.62 5.96 2.74
CA GLU A 50 -13.12 4.96 3.70
C GLU A 50 -12.24 3.70 3.71
N GLN A 51 -11.90 3.17 2.54
CA GLN A 51 -11.02 2.02 2.39
C GLN A 51 -9.61 2.32 2.88
N MET A 52 -9.15 3.56 2.72
CA MET A 52 -7.86 4.01 3.24
C MET A 52 -7.86 4.03 4.76
N ALA A 53 -8.93 4.53 5.40
CA ALA A 53 -9.09 4.49 6.85
C ALA A 53 -9.07 3.04 7.37
N GLN A 54 -9.80 2.14 6.71
CA GLN A 54 -9.78 0.71 7.04
C GLN A 54 -8.40 0.08 6.87
N ALA A 55 -7.66 0.44 5.81
CA ALA A 55 -6.31 -0.05 5.59
C ALA A 55 -5.34 0.42 6.70
N LEU A 56 -5.48 1.66 7.17
CA LEU A 56 -4.71 2.18 8.31
C LEU A 56 -5.03 1.42 9.60
N GLN A 57 -6.32 1.21 9.90
CA GLN A 57 -6.74 0.46 11.08
C GLN A 57 -6.25 -0.99 11.04
N LEU A 58 -6.35 -1.65 9.88
CA LEU A 58 -5.86 -3.01 9.70
C LEU A 58 -4.35 -3.09 9.97
N ARG A 59 -3.58 -2.14 9.46
CA ARG A 59 -2.13 -2.06 9.68
C ARG A 59 -1.79 -1.77 11.14
N ALA A 60 -2.56 -0.92 11.82
CA ALA A 60 -2.43 -0.67 13.26
C ALA A 60 -2.64 -1.96 14.07
N ALA A 61 -3.73 -2.68 13.77
CA ALA A 61 -4.07 -3.92 14.46
C ALA A 61 -2.99 -4.99 14.27
N GLN A 62 -2.40 -5.10 13.08
CA GLN A 62 -1.28 -6.02 12.81
C GLN A 62 -0.02 -5.71 13.64
N ARG A 63 0.09 -4.49 14.18
CA ARG A 63 1.18 -4.06 15.06
C ARG A 63 0.78 -3.99 16.54
N GLY A 64 -0.40 -4.51 16.89
CA GLY A 64 -0.91 -4.50 18.26
C GLY A 64 -1.41 -3.13 18.73
N MET A 65 -1.58 -2.18 17.82
CA MET A 65 -2.14 -0.86 18.10
C MET A 65 -3.62 -0.79 17.73
N SER A 66 -4.35 0.09 18.40
CA SER A 66 -5.72 0.45 18.02
C SER A 66 -5.79 1.95 17.75
N ILE A 67 -6.39 2.32 16.63
CA ILE A 67 -6.57 3.69 16.19
C ILE A 67 -8.05 3.90 15.90
N SER A 68 -8.63 4.94 16.49
CA SER A 68 -10.04 5.27 16.28
C SER A 68 -10.29 5.85 14.89
N ASP A 69 -11.53 5.73 14.42
CA ASP A 69 -11.98 6.35 13.16
C ASP A 69 -11.69 7.86 13.13
N GLU A 70 -11.86 8.55 14.26
CA GLU A 70 -11.59 9.98 14.39
C GLU A 70 -10.12 10.33 14.08
N VAL A 71 -9.17 9.50 14.55
CA VAL A 71 -7.75 9.70 14.27
C VAL A 71 -7.44 9.42 12.80
N CYS A 72 -8.00 8.34 12.23
CA CYS A 72 -7.83 8.03 10.80
C CYS A 72 -8.36 9.17 9.92
N ASN A 73 -9.56 9.66 10.19
CA ASN A 73 -10.17 10.78 9.47
C ASN A 73 -9.35 12.06 9.62
N TYR A 74 -8.81 12.32 10.82
CA TYR A 74 -7.92 13.45 11.04
C TYR A 74 -6.67 13.36 10.15
N ILE A 75 -5.99 12.22 10.10
CA ILE A 75 -4.80 12.02 9.26
C ILE A 75 -5.14 12.21 7.78
N LEU A 76 -6.22 11.59 7.30
CA LEU A 76 -6.66 11.67 5.89
C LEU A 76 -7.07 13.08 5.46
N THR A 77 -7.52 13.92 6.38
CA THR A 77 -7.88 15.32 6.10
C THR A 77 -6.67 16.25 6.05
N HIS A 78 -5.59 15.91 6.77
CA HIS A 78 -4.42 16.80 6.94
C HIS A 78 -3.18 16.33 6.17
N MET A 79 -3.21 15.17 5.50
CA MET A 79 -2.12 14.66 4.68
C MET A 79 -2.53 14.44 3.22
N SER A 80 -1.52 14.35 2.35
CA SER A 80 -1.71 13.92 0.96
C SER A 80 -2.30 12.51 0.91
N ARG A 81 -3.22 12.28 -0.03
CA ARG A 81 -3.89 10.98 -0.26
C ARG A 81 -3.00 9.96 -0.97
N GLU A 82 -1.71 10.23 -1.12
CA GLU A 82 -0.77 9.23 -1.63
C GLU A 82 -0.56 8.12 -0.60
N PRO A 83 -0.88 6.85 -0.92
CA PRO A 83 -0.78 5.75 0.04
C PRO A 83 0.62 5.63 0.63
N LYS A 84 1.66 5.86 -0.19
CA LYS A 84 3.05 5.81 0.27
C LYS A 84 3.30 6.80 1.39
N SER A 85 3.03 8.08 1.16
CA SER A 85 3.25 9.16 2.14
C SER A 85 2.45 8.94 3.43
N LEU A 86 1.22 8.45 3.30
CA LEU A 86 0.36 8.11 4.43
C LEU A 86 0.95 6.96 5.27
N PHE A 87 1.44 5.90 4.62
CA PHE A 87 2.04 4.76 5.32
C PHE A 87 3.43 5.08 5.90
N ASP A 88 4.22 5.94 5.26
CA ASP A 88 5.49 6.40 5.80
C ASP A 88 5.27 7.22 7.08
N PHE A 89 4.28 8.12 7.07
CA PHE A 89 3.86 8.85 8.27
C PHE A 89 3.30 7.92 9.36
N PHE A 90 2.56 6.90 8.97
CA PHE A 90 2.06 5.89 9.91
C PHE A 90 3.20 5.14 10.61
N ASP A 91 4.24 4.76 9.86
CA ASP A 91 5.43 4.10 10.41
C ASP A 91 6.18 5.02 11.39
N LEU A 92 6.23 6.33 11.11
CA LEU A 92 6.75 7.33 12.05
C LEU A 92 5.89 7.44 13.33
N LEU A 93 4.56 7.47 13.20
CA LEU A 93 3.66 7.53 14.35
C LEU A 93 3.85 6.33 15.28
N ASP A 94 3.96 5.14 14.70
CA ASP A 94 4.16 3.89 15.43
C ASP A 94 5.46 3.91 16.24
N THR A 95 6.58 4.21 15.58
CA THR A 95 7.90 4.28 16.24
C THR A 95 7.94 5.36 17.34
N THR A 96 7.32 6.52 17.10
CA THR A 96 7.24 7.61 18.09
C THR A 96 6.29 7.27 19.25
N SER A 97 5.19 6.59 18.98
CA SER A 97 4.22 6.15 19.99
C SER A 97 4.85 5.13 20.94
N LEU A 98 5.64 4.20 20.39
CA LEU A 98 6.40 3.21 21.15
C LEU A 98 7.48 3.85 22.02
N SER A 99 8.26 4.78 21.47
CA SER A 99 9.34 5.45 22.22
C SER A 99 8.80 6.33 23.35
N ALA A 100 7.69 7.03 23.11
CA ALA A 100 7.02 7.87 24.09
C ALA A 100 6.11 7.10 25.06
N GLN A 101 5.87 5.80 24.81
CA GLN A 101 4.90 4.97 25.55
C GLN A 101 3.50 5.61 25.64
N ARG A 102 3.07 6.30 24.57
CA ARG A 102 1.80 7.04 24.52
C ARG A 102 0.86 6.42 23.49
N LYS A 103 -0.44 6.42 23.79
CA LYS A 103 -1.47 6.02 22.81
C LYS A 103 -1.55 7.03 21.67
N ILE A 104 -1.82 6.53 20.47
CA ILE A 104 -2.07 7.37 19.29
C ILE A 104 -3.44 8.06 19.47
N THR A 105 -3.42 9.37 19.61
CA THR A 105 -4.59 10.25 19.76
C THR A 105 -4.44 11.44 18.82
N ILE A 106 -5.52 12.19 18.54
CA ILE A 106 -5.45 13.38 17.67
C ILE A 106 -4.37 14.39 18.13
N PRO A 107 -4.25 14.73 19.44
CA PRO A 107 -3.18 15.61 19.90
C PRO A 107 -1.77 15.06 19.63
N PHE A 108 -1.57 13.75 19.82
CA PHE A 108 -0.28 13.11 19.54
C PHE A 108 0.04 13.11 18.04
N VAL A 109 -0.94 12.85 17.18
CA VAL A 109 -0.77 12.94 15.73
C VAL A 109 -0.39 14.36 15.31
N LYS A 110 -1.04 15.38 15.87
CA LYS A 110 -0.68 16.79 15.64
C LYS A 110 0.77 17.10 16.02
N GLU A 111 1.19 16.64 17.19
CA GLU A 111 2.55 16.81 17.70
C GLU A 111 3.57 16.23 16.70
N VAL A 112 3.39 14.97 16.28
CA VAL A 112 4.29 14.31 15.33
C VAL A 112 4.26 14.95 13.93
N MET A 113 3.09 15.42 13.46
CA MET A 113 2.99 16.15 12.19
C MET A 113 3.78 17.46 12.21
N GLN A 114 3.80 18.18 13.34
CA GLN A 114 4.52 19.44 13.47
C GLN A 114 6.03 19.21 13.54
N THR A 115 6.48 18.21 14.31
CA THR A 115 7.91 17.88 14.43
C THR A 115 8.53 17.40 13.11
N ASN A 116 7.74 16.77 12.23
CA ASN A 116 8.21 16.26 10.93
C ASN A 116 8.11 17.29 9.79
N ALA A 117 7.57 18.48 10.05
CA ALA A 117 7.49 19.58 9.08
C ALA A 117 8.70 20.54 9.16
N GLU A 118 9.54 20.39 10.19
CA GLU A 118 10.83 21.07 10.38
C GLU A 118 11.99 20.23 9.86
#